data_AF-A0A8S9EVK0-F1
#
_entry.id   AF-A0A8S9EVK0-F1
#
_cell.length_a   1.000
_cell.length_b   1.000
_cell.length_c   1.000
_cell.angle_alpha   90.00
_cell.angle_beta   90.00
_cell.angle_gamma   90.00
#
_symmetry.space_group_name_H-M   'P 1'
#
loop_
_entity.id
_entity.type
_entity.pdbx_description
1 polymer ?
#
loop_
_entity_poly.entity_id
_entity_poly.type
_entity_poly.pdbx_seq_one_letter_code
_entity_poly.pdbx_strand_id
1 'polypeptide(L)'
;KTIEFTGALHATVVKQVRLKNPSSKTLMYNAILVGRDADDFSLPKGNTVTVAPKRQTNINVEFTSRFLRPAEAVLLLISKRVGGINGATLTFSLKSEVKHIEPADILKCKSPCYEL
;
A
#
# COMPACT_ATOMS: atom_id res chain seq x y z
N LYS A 1 -4.75 7.25 -10.43
CA LYS A 1 -4.51 8.01 -9.18
C LYS A 1 -3.34 7.36 -8.45
N THR A 2 -2.40 8.14 -7.93
CA THR A 2 -1.21 7.63 -7.24
C THR A 2 -1.39 7.71 -5.73
N ILE A 3 -0.88 6.71 -5.01
CA ILE A 3 -0.85 6.63 -3.56
C ILE A 3 0.62 6.56 -3.16
N GLU A 4 1.04 7.54 -2.36
CA GLU A 4 2.42 7.67 -1.92
C GLU A 4 2.61 7.09 -0.52
N PHE A 5 3.64 6.25 -0.40
CA PHE A 5 4.06 5.61 0.84
C PHE A 5 5.41 6.19 1.24
N THR A 6 5.39 7.03 2.26
CA THR A 6 6.60 7.68 2.79
C THR A 6 6.86 7.18 4.20
N GLY A 7 8.07 6.71 4.46
CA GLY A 7 8.46 6.19 5.78
C GLY A 7 9.96 6.01 5.94
N ALA A 8 10.35 5.46 7.09
CA ALA A 8 11.71 5.01 7.34
C ALA A 8 12.01 3.71 6.60
N LEU A 9 13.30 3.41 6.40
CA LEU A 9 13.73 2.08 5.94
C LEU A 9 13.23 1.00 6.93
N HIS A 10 12.73 -0.12 6.39
CA HIS A 10 12.13 -1.25 7.14
C HIS A 10 10.84 -0.95 7.94
N ALA A 11 10.38 0.30 8.01
CA ALA A 11 9.11 0.61 8.64
C ALA A 11 7.92 0.21 7.73
N THR A 12 6.86 -0.31 8.35
CA THR A 12 5.59 -0.56 7.65
C THR A 12 4.74 0.70 7.63
N VAL A 13 4.40 1.16 6.42
CA VAL A 13 3.52 2.31 6.19
C VAL A 13 2.16 1.82 5.70
N VAL A 14 1.08 2.27 6.35
CA VAL A 14 -0.30 1.93 5.96
C VAL A 14 -0.97 3.11 5.28
N LYS A 15 -1.59 2.89 4.12
CA LYS A 15 -2.44 3.90 3.45
C LYS A 15 -3.83 3.35 3.19
N GLN A 16 -4.83 4.22 3.33
CA GLN A 16 -6.23 3.86 3.12
C GLN A 16 -6.73 4.33 1.75
N VAL A 17 -7.27 3.38 0.98
CA VAL A 17 -8.00 3.65 -0.26
C VAL A 17 -9.48 3.57 0.04
N ARG A 18 -10.16 4.72 0.03
CA ARG A 18 -11.60 4.78 0.22
C ARG A 18 -12.33 4.51 -1.08
N LEU A 19 -13.16 3.46 -1.09
CA LEU A 19 -14.08 3.15 -2.18
C LEU A 19 -15.48 3.60 -1.82
N LYS A 20 -16.16 4.24 -2.77
CA LYS A 20 -17.57 4.63 -2.64
C LYS A 20 -18.40 3.85 -3.64
N ASN A 21 -19.50 3.27 -3.18
CA ASN A 21 -20.48 2.63 -4.03
C ASN A 21 -21.70 3.55 -4.21
N PRO A 22 -21.81 4.30 -5.32
CA PRO A 22 -22.97 5.14 -5.60
C PRO A 22 -24.18 4.34 -6.09
N SER A 23 -24.03 3.06 -6.41
CA SER A 23 -25.10 2.23 -6.96
C SER A 23 -26.10 1.76 -5.88
N SER A 24 -27.23 1.23 -6.35
CA SER A 24 -28.26 0.60 -5.51
C SER A 24 -28.01 -0.87 -5.20
N LYS A 25 -26.95 -1.49 -5.75
CA LYS A 25 -26.57 -2.88 -5.48
C LYS A 25 -25.20 -2.99 -4.83
N THR A 26 -24.92 -4.12 -4.19
CA THR A 26 -23.61 -4.40 -3.61
C THR A 26 -22.57 -4.53 -4.72
N LEU A 27 -21.42 -3.87 -4.55
CA LEU A 27 -20.26 -4.05 -5.41
C LEU A 27 -19.24 -4.95 -4.71
N MET A 28 -18.67 -5.88 -5.45
CA MET A 28 -17.59 -6.75 -4.97
C MET A 28 -16.38 -6.62 -5.89
N TYR A 29 -15.20 -6.56 -5.27
CA TYR A 29 -13.93 -6.42 -5.94
C TYR A 29 -12.95 -7.50 -5.48
N ASN A 30 -12.16 -8.00 -6.42
CA ASN A 30 -10.94 -8.74 -6.15
C ASN A 30 -9.75 -7.80 -6.32
N ALA A 31 -9.02 -7.59 -5.24
CA ALA A 31 -7.84 -6.77 -5.17
C ALA A 31 -6.59 -7.60 -5.53
N ILE A 32 -5.75 -7.05 -6.39
CA ILE A 32 -4.50 -7.67 -6.84
C ILE A 32 -3.42 -6.60 -6.82
N LEU A 33 -2.28 -6.94 -6.24
CA LEU A 33 -1.07 -6.14 -6.33
C LEU A 33 -0.23 -6.68 -7.50
N VAL A 34 0.13 -5.82 -8.42
CA VAL A 34 0.94 -6.18 -9.60
C VAL A 34 2.05 -5.16 -9.81
N GLY A 35 3.14 -5.56 -10.43
CA GLY A 35 4.30 -4.70 -10.67
C GLY A 35 5.58 -5.32 -10.13
N ARG A 36 6.71 -4.66 -10.42
CA ARG A 36 8.05 -5.16 -10.08
C ARG A 36 8.24 -5.34 -8.57
N ASP A 37 7.76 -4.37 -7.79
CA ASP A 37 7.95 -4.34 -6.35
C ASP A 37 6.64 -4.69 -5.60
N ALA A 38 5.72 -5.41 -6.24
CA ALA A 38 4.41 -5.74 -5.67
C ALA A 38 4.51 -6.55 -4.35
N ASP A 39 5.55 -7.38 -4.21
CA ASP A 39 5.82 -8.18 -3.01
C ASP A 39 6.17 -7.32 -1.78
N ASP A 40 6.52 -6.03 -1.97
CA ASP A 40 6.75 -5.09 -0.86
C ASP A 40 5.44 -4.51 -0.30
N PHE A 41 4.33 -4.76 -0.99
CA PHE A 41 3.00 -4.30 -0.62
C PHE A 41 2.12 -5.46 -0.16
N SER A 42 1.20 -5.20 0.76
CA SER A 42 0.27 -6.22 1.23
C SER A 42 -1.14 -5.68 1.47
N LEU A 43 -2.09 -6.61 1.53
CA LEU A 43 -3.50 -6.36 1.84
C LEU A 43 -3.85 -7.14 3.12
N PRO A 44 -3.66 -6.57 4.32
CA PRO A 44 -3.73 -7.30 5.58
C PRO A 44 -5.11 -7.90 5.87
N LYS A 45 -6.18 -7.33 5.30
CA LYS A 45 -7.56 -7.82 5.45
C LYS A 45 -7.99 -8.78 4.34
N GLY A 46 -7.04 -9.21 3.50
CA GLY A 46 -7.28 -10.06 2.35
C GLY A 46 -7.63 -9.30 1.08
N ASN A 47 -7.85 -10.06 0.01
CA ASN A 47 -7.99 -9.55 -1.36
C ASN A 47 -9.44 -9.29 -1.80
N THR A 48 -10.45 -9.64 -1.00
CA THR A 48 -11.85 -9.46 -1.39
C THR A 48 -12.45 -8.27 -0.66
N VAL A 49 -13.05 -7.36 -1.44
CA VAL A 49 -13.62 -6.12 -0.90
C VAL A 49 -15.07 -6.01 -1.34
N THR A 50 -15.97 -5.93 -0.35
CA THR A 50 -17.41 -5.78 -0.58
C THR A 50 -17.84 -4.39 -0.11
N VAL A 51 -18.59 -3.70 -0.96
CA VAL A 51 -19.11 -2.35 -0.70
C VAL A 51 -20.62 -2.37 -0.83
N ALA A 52 -21.32 -2.21 0.29
CA ALA A 52 -22.78 -2.18 0.32
C ALA A 52 -23.36 -1.01 -0.50
N PRO A 53 -24.62 -1.10 -0.97
CA PRO A 53 -25.29 -0.04 -1.71
C PRO A 53 -25.22 1.29 -0.98
N LYS A 54 -24.93 2.38 -1.70
CA LYS A 54 -24.87 3.75 -1.15
C LYS A 54 -23.90 3.93 0.04
N ARG A 55 -22.98 2.98 0.25
CA ARG A 55 -21.98 3.03 1.33
C ARG A 55 -20.57 3.23 0.76
N GLN A 56 -19.62 3.34 1.68
CA GLN A 56 -18.20 3.40 1.40
C GLN A 56 -17.45 2.41 2.30
N THR A 57 -16.28 1.95 1.85
CA THR A 57 -15.37 1.13 2.63
C THR A 57 -13.94 1.56 2.39
N ASN A 58 -13.04 1.24 3.33
CA ASN A 58 -11.61 1.52 3.19
C ASN A 58 -10.85 0.22 2.99
N ILE A 59 -9.91 0.24 2.05
CA ILE A 59 -8.89 -0.80 1.89
C ILE A 59 -7.60 -0.28 2.50
N ASN A 60 -7.03 -1.03 3.43
CA ASN A 60 -5.67 -0.77 3.90
C ASN A 60 -4.70 -1.44 2.92
N VAL A 61 -3.75 -0.66 2.42
CA VAL A 61 -2.58 -1.16 1.70
C VAL A 61 -1.39 -0.90 2.62
N GLU A 62 -0.62 -1.93 2.89
CA GLU A 62 0.62 -1.83 3.66
C GLU A 62 1.80 -1.87 2.71
N PHE A 63 2.87 -1.17 3.07
CA PHE A 63 4.15 -1.19 2.37
C PHE A 63 5.24 -1.32 3.42
N THR A 64 6.16 -2.27 3.23
CA THR A 64 7.37 -2.37 4.08
C THR A 64 8.59 -2.30 3.17
N SER A 65 9.40 -1.26 3.35
CA SER A 65 10.58 -1.05 2.52
C SER A 65 11.65 -2.11 2.80
N ARG A 66 12.12 -2.80 1.74
CA ARG A 66 13.33 -3.64 1.76
C ARG A 66 14.59 -2.90 1.28
N PHE A 67 14.43 -1.82 0.52
CA PHE A 67 15.52 -1.10 -0.13
C PHE A 67 15.29 0.41 -0.04
N LEU A 68 16.39 1.19 -0.11
CA LEU A 68 16.33 2.65 -0.16
C LEU A 68 15.75 3.20 -1.48
N ARG A 69 15.87 2.45 -2.58
CA ARG A 69 15.29 2.85 -3.86
C ARG A 69 13.75 2.92 -3.75
N PRO A 70 13.10 3.87 -4.44
CA PRO A 70 11.65 3.87 -4.58
C PRO A 70 11.13 2.52 -5.11
N ALA A 71 10.05 2.03 -4.51
CA ALA A 71 9.31 0.86 -4.96
C ALA A 71 8.09 1.31 -5.76
N GLU A 72 7.79 0.62 -6.85
CA GLU A 72 6.63 0.88 -7.69
C GLU A 72 5.77 -0.37 -7.91
N ALA A 73 4.48 -0.22 -7.67
CA ALA A 73 3.48 -1.25 -7.91
C ALA A 73 2.13 -0.64 -8.30
N VAL A 74 1.14 -1.50 -8.56
CA VAL A 74 -0.22 -1.11 -8.92
C VAL A 74 -1.20 -1.97 -8.12
N LEU A 75 -2.14 -1.31 -7.44
CA LEU A 75 -3.33 -1.95 -6.90
C LEU A 75 -4.43 -1.97 -7.96
N LEU A 76 -4.79 -3.16 -8.42
CA LEU A 76 -5.92 -3.43 -9.28
C LEU A 76 -7.11 -3.91 -8.45
N LEU A 77 -8.27 -3.31 -8.65
CA LEU A 77 -9.54 -3.76 -8.08
C LEU A 77 -10.45 -4.20 -9.21
N ILE A 78 -10.48 -5.50 -9.47
CA ILE A 78 -11.28 -6.10 -10.55
C ILE A 78 -12.67 -6.39 -10.01
N SER A 79 -13.70 -5.81 -10.62
CA SER A 79 -15.07 -6.06 -10.17
C SER A 79 -15.50 -7.50 -10.46
N LYS A 80 -16.11 -8.14 -9.46
CA LYS A 80 -16.77 -9.44 -9.61
C LYS A 80 -18.28 -9.21 -9.81
N ARG A 81 -18.87 -9.97 -10.73
CA ARG A 81 -20.32 -9.98 -10.96
C ARG A 81 -21.02 -10.51 -9.70
N VAL A 82 -21.84 -9.68 -9.07
CA VAL A 82 -22.71 -10.07 -7.96
C VAL A 82 -24.07 -9.42 -8.18
N GLY A 83 -25.15 -10.22 -8.15
CA GLY A 83 -26.52 -9.70 -8.31
C GLY A 83 -26.80 -9.01 -9.66
N GLY A 84 -26.10 -9.42 -10.72
CA GLY A 84 -26.32 -8.94 -12.09
C GLY A 84 -25.77 -7.54 -12.40
N ILE A 85 -24.93 -6.96 -11.53
CA ILE A 85 -24.22 -5.71 -11.80
C ILE A 85 -22.71 -5.94 -11.75
N ASN A 86 -21.99 -5.24 -12.63
CA ASN A 86 -20.54 -5.10 -12.60
C ASN A 86 -20.16 -3.66 -12.32
N GLY A 87 -19.24 -3.47 -11.38
CA GLY A 87 -18.50 -2.22 -11.25
C GLY A 87 -17.41 -2.10 -12.30
N ALA A 88 -16.89 -0.89 -12.49
CA ALA A 88 -15.68 -0.67 -13.27
C ALA A 88 -14.45 -1.22 -12.53
N THR A 89 -13.46 -1.73 -13.27
CA THR A 89 -12.13 -2.01 -12.71
C THR A 89 -11.47 -0.71 -12.29
N LEU A 90 -10.92 -0.66 -11.07
CA LEU A 90 -10.22 0.51 -10.55
C LEU A 90 -8.72 0.22 -10.45
N THR A 91 -7.91 1.24 -10.70
CA THR A 91 -6.46 1.12 -10.71
C THR A 91 -5.82 2.26 -9.92
N PHE A 92 -4.89 1.93 -9.03
CA PHE A 92 -4.12 2.89 -8.26
C PHE A 92 -2.64 2.58 -8.38
N SER A 93 -1.86 3.59 -8.79
CA SER A 93 -0.40 3.48 -8.77
C SER A 93 0.07 3.60 -7.33
N LEU A 94 1.00 2.74 -6.92
CA LEU A 94 1.63 2.74 -5.61
C LEU A 94 3.08 3.15 -5.81
N LYS A 95 3.51 4.22 -5.12
CA LYS A 95 4.89 4.69 -5.16
C LYS A 95 5.41 4.88 -3.75
N SER A 96 6.61 4.42 -3.47
CA SER A 96 7.25 4.62 -2.17
C SER A 96 8.41 5.60 -2.23
N GLU A 97 8.71 6.19 -1.09
CA GLU A 97 9.91 6.98 -0.84
C GLU A 97 10.40 6.73 0.58
N VAL A 98 11.69 6.40 0.73
CA VAL A 98 12.33 6.29 2.04
C VAL A 98 12.98 7.62 2.37
N LYS A 99 12.51 8.30 3.43
CA LYS A 99 12.99 9.65 3.78
C LYS A 99 14.11 9.69 4.82
N HIS A 100 14.21 8.64 5.62
CA HIS A 100 15.20 8.54 6.69
C HIS A 100 15.47 7.08 7.04
N ILE A 101 16.58 6.85 7.72
CA ILE A 101 16.97 5.55 8.25
C ILE A 101 16.98 5.69 9.77
N GLU A 102 16.13 4.94 10.45
CA GLU A 102 16.17 4.87 11.91
C GLU A 102 17.26 3.87 12.33
N PRO A 103 18.25 4.29 13.13
CA PRO A 103 19.28 3.37 13.62
C PRO A 103 18.65 2.34 14.55
N ALA A 104 19.05 1.07 14.40
CA ALA A 104 18.60 0.02 15.31
C ALA A 104 19.16 0.18 16.72
N ASP A 105 20.42 0.64 16.83
CA ASP A 105 21.09 0.98 18.08
C ASP A 105 22.21 2.01 17.82
N ILE A 106 22.61 2.75 18.83
CA ILE A 106 23.65 3.78 18.75
C ILE A 106 24.71 3.53 19.83
N LEU A 107 25.89 3.09 19.41
CA LEU A 107 27.04 2.92 20.28
C LEU A 107 27.93 4.16 20.27
N LYS A 108 28.19 4.75 21.44
CA LYS A 108 29.14 5.86 21.61
C LYS A 108 30.48 5.32 22.13
N CYS A 109 31.55 5.51 21.36
CA CYS A 109 32.91 5.11 21.73
C CYS A 109 33.87 6.30 21.66
N LYS A 110 34.90 6.28 22.52
CA LYS A 110 36.05 7.19 22.42
C LYS A 110 37.19 6.47 21.69
N SER A 111 37.83 7.14 20.73
CA SER A 111 39.04 6.64 20.06
C SER A 111 40.11 7.73 20.05
N PRO A 112 41.40 7.38 20.19
CA PRO A 112 42.48 8.36 20.01
C PRO A 112 42.48 8.88 18.57
N CYS A 113 42.74 10.17 18.38
CA CYS A 113 43.01 10.74 17.06
C CYS A 113 44.48 10.47 16.67
N TYR A 114 44.78 10.51 15.37
CA TYR A 114 46.16 10.48 14.91
C TYR A 114 46.94 11.68 15.45
N GLU A 115 48.13 11.44 16.03
CA GLU A 115 49.05 12.47 16.52
C GLU A 115 50.21 12.62 15.50
N LEU A 116 50.53 13.87 15.12
CA LEU A 116 51.58 14.24 14.15
C LEU A 116 52.94 14.44 14.82
#